data_AF-A0A9W8ZAV9-F1
#
_entry.id   AF-A0A9W8ZAV9-F1
#
_cell.length_a   1.000
_cell.length_b   1.000
_cell.length_c   1.000
_cell.angle_alpha   90.00
_cell.angle_beta   90.00
_cell.angle_gamma   90.00
#
_symmetry.space_group_name_H-M   'P 1'
#
loop_
_entity.id
_entity.type
_entity.pdbx_description
1 polymer ?
#
loop_
_entity_poly.entity_id
_entity_poly.type
_entity_poly.pdbx_seq_one_letter_code
_entity_poly.pdbx_strand_id
1 'polypeptide(L)'
;MDSMVNQWTAFFNRCLDRRVQSDLFDAATATLHQKSPLPGNKLAALLLKPQSPNANSYDPRVLVYLEHLLALKKVDASDALSATFYYSKDRLPKTGDDSSEEKSKWCISPELEVVVCHRLQRAFVAEERPLNNTEGLQTLIVLTRWMQAMVTSHTSDTMMQAMTGIQHQPQQHTIDVREALGVLVVGVIENPKILMILNHPTAKDLRKRMARSLSSFVPFLSHNSLGSQTSLEIANRLEMSQKQHELYEKPATIDGVQDENANFEVAALQLDSVMDLPMVSTRAGLYVFLNSLLVARPLTDDITIINYLSSKYKIDSQNMETDLVTASFDLLANALYRNEPTSTMFCLKSFLINKVPVLLTQLSGSIFPLTPEMSIRQALSHIDPGAFPAFSQGFDDIMGGNSSLSDVRQDFLNACALHGHITTSTVEQLLGEQPIQGPPASRYEKKTLFEQCKGNFDKVNAYIDEMDNLDGNAGAIVGAVTEASTHFPAPLVNADLLVHRARL
;
A
#
# COMPACT_ATOMS: atom_id res chain seq x y z
N MET A 1 -35.54 19.99 -26.15
CA MET A 1 -34.33 19.31 -25.65
C MET A 1 -34.70 18.25 -24.61
N ASP A 2 -35.59 18.55 -23.66
CA ASP A 2 -36.00 17.62 -22.59
C ASP A 2 -36.69 16.34 -23.08
N SER A 3 -37.49 16.42 -24.16
CA SER A 3 -38.08 15.22 -24.78
C SER A 3 -37.02 14.23 -25.28
N MET A 4 -35.90 14.72 -25.85
CA MET A 4 -34.80 13.85 -26.33
C MET A 4 -34.06 13.23 -25.15
N VAL A 5 -33.79 14.00 -24.09
CA VAL A 5 -33.15 13.50 -22.86
C VAL A 5 -34.01 12.40 -22.21
N ASN A 6 -35.33 12.57 -22.17
CA ASN A 6 -36.25 11.57 -21.63
C ASN A 6 -36.27 10.29 -22.49
N GLN A 7 -36.20 10.41 -23.82
CA GLN A 7 -36.13 9.26 -24.71
C GLN A 7 -34.84 8.44 -24.51
N TRP A 8 -33.69 9.11 -24.39
CA TRP A 8 -32.42 8.43 -24.12
C TRP A 8 -32.34 7.84 -22.72
N THR A 9 -32.86 8.54 -21.71
CA THR A 9 -32.99 7.99 -20.35
C THR A 9 -33.83 6.71 -20.36
N ALA A 10 -34.99 6.75 -21.02
CA ALA A 10 -35.87 5.59 -21.13
C ALA A 10 -35.22 4.44 -21.93
N PHE A 11 -34.43 4.77 -22.96
CA PHE A 11 -33.66 3.79 -23.73
C PHE A 11 -32.61 3.08 -22.86
N PHE A 12 -31.74 3.83 -22.18
CA PHE A 12 -30.70 3.24 -21.32
C PHE A 12 -31.30 2.42 -20.17
N ASN A 13 -32.33 2.93 -19.49
CA ASN A 13 -32.99 2.17 -18.43
C ASN A 13 -33.57 0.86 -18.96
N ARG A 14 -34.28 0.89 -20.10
CA ARG A 14 -34.81 -0.35 -20.72
C ARG A 14 -33.70 -1.31 -21.15
N CYS A 15 -32.57 -0.82 -21.65
CA CYS A 15 -31.43 -1.65 -22.03
C CYS A 15 -30.80 -2.34 -20.82
N LEU A 16 -30.70 -1.64 -19.69
CA LEU A 16 -30.22 -2.20 -18.42
C LEU A 16 -31.21 -3.22 -17.85
N ASP A 17 -32.49 -2.85 -17.74
CA ASP A 17 -33.56 -3.69 -17.20
C ASP A 17 -33.75 -4.98 -17.99
N ARG A 18 -33.84 -4.87 -19.33
CA ARG A 18 -34.07 -6.02 -20.22
C ARG A 18 -32.80 -6.77 -20.57
N ARG A 19 -31.65 -6.34 -20.05
CA ARG A 19 -30.39 -7.04 -20.28
C ARG A 19 -30.13 -7.23 -21.78
N VAL A 20 -30.31 -6.17 -22.56
CA VAL A 20 -30.15 -6.18 -24.04
C VAL A 20 -28.72 -6.60 -24.43
N GLN A 21 -28.59 -7.39 -25.50
CA GLN A 21 -27.30 -7.80 -26.05
C GLN A 21 -26.62 -6.64 -26.79
N SER A 22 -25.29 -6.67 -26.85
CA SER A 22 -24.44 -5.67 -27.51
C SER A 22 -24.90 -5.32 -28.92
N ASP A 23 -25.16 -6.32 -29.77
CA ASP A 23 -25.47 -6.11 -31.18
C ASP A 23 -26.80 -5.36 -31.38
N LEU A 24 -27.79 -5.71 -30.55
CA LEU A 24 -29.08 -5.03 -30.52
C LEU A 24 -28.96 -3.62 -29.93
N PHE A 25 -28.10 -3.44 -28.93
CA PHE A 25 -27.82 -2.13 -28.37
C PHE A 25 -27.19 -1.21 -29.43
N ASP A 26 -26.26 -1.70 -30.23
CA ASP A 26 -25.59 -0.92 -31.28
C ASP A 26 -26.57 -0.48 -32.37
N ALA A 27 -27.37 -1.41 -32.88
CA ALA A 27 -28.40 -1.13 -33.88
C ALA A 27 -29.46 -0.13 -33.37
N ALA A 28 -29.91 -0.32 -32.13
CA ALA A 28 -30.89 0.57 -31.50
C ALA A 28 -30.31 1.96 -31.22
N THR A 29 -29.06 2.03 -30.77
CA THR A 29 -28.33 3.29 -30.53
C THR A 29 -28.17 4.06 -31.84
N ALA A 30 -27.77 3.41 -32.93
CA ALA A 30 -27.64 4.05 -34.24
C ALA A 30 -29.00 4.62 -34.70
N THR A 31 -30.08 3.84 -34.55
CA THR A 31 -31.44 4.26 -34.93
C THR A 31 -31.95 5.41 -34.07
N LEU A 32 -31.75 5.35 -32.76
CA LEU A 32 -32.19 6.39 -31.84
C LEU A 32 -31.41 7.69 -32.06
N HIS A 33 -30.11 7.60 -32.32
CA HIS A 33 -29.27 8.77 -32.58
C HIS A 33 -29.62 9.46 -33.92
N GLN A 34 -30.07 8.71 -34.93
CA GLN A 34 -30.61 9.31 -36.16
C GLN A 34 -31.93 10.09 -35.90
N LYS A 35 -32.78 9.59 -35.00
CA LYS A 35 -34.08 10.21 -34.69
C LYS A 35 -34.00 11.34 -33.66
N SER A 36 -33.08 11.24 -32.71
CA SER A 36 -32.93 12.16 -31.59
C SER A 36 -31.45 12.28 -31.22
N PRO A 37 -30.66 13.02 -32.01
CA PRO A 37 -29.24 13.17 -31.78
C PRO A 37 -29.00 13.92 -30.47
N LEU A 38 -28.09 13.38 -29.65
CA LEU A 38 -27.66 13.98 -28.40
C LEU A 38 -26.12 14.04 -28.37
N PRO A 39 -25.54 15.15 -27.90
CA PRO A 39 -24.09 15.26 -27.74
C PRO A 39 -23.52 14.17 -26.82
N GLY A 40 -22.28 13.73 -27.10
CA GLY A 40 -21.62 12.63 -26.39
C GLY A 40 -21.55 12.84 -24.88
N ASN A 41 -21.20 14.05 -24.42
CA ASN A 41 -21.18 14.40 -22.99
C ASN A 41 -22.53 14.14 -22.28
N LYS A 42 -23.66 14.40 -22.95
CA LYS A 42 -24.98 14.14 -22.39
C LYS A 42 -25.32 12.64 -22.43
N LEU A 43 -24.90 11.92 -23.47
CA LEU A 43 -25.07 10.46 -23.53
C LEU A 43 -24.28 9.78 -22.41
N ALA A 44 -23.02 10.16 -22.22
CA ALA A 44 -22.16 9.65 -21.15
C ALA A 44 -22.73 9.97 -19.77
N ALA A 45 -23.18 11.20 -19.54
CA ALA A 45 -23.80 11.60 -18.28
C ALA A 45 -25.09 10.83 -17.98
N LEU A 46 -25.93 10.55 -18.98
CA LEU A 46 -27.16 9.78 -18.79
C LEU A 46 -26.88 8.30 -18.48
N LEU A 47 -25.87 7.71 -19.14
CA LEU A 47 -25.51 6.31 -18.93
C LEU A 47 -24.82 6.08 -17.57
N LEU A 48 -23.93 6.99 -17.17
CA LEU A 48 -23.15 6.90 -15.92
C LEU A 48 -23.88 7.49 -14.71
N LYS A 49 -25.08 8.04 -14.91
CA LYS A 49 -25.88 8.60 -13.81
C LYS A 49 -26.13 7.51 -12.75
N PRO A 50 -25.83 7.75 -11.47
CA PRO A 50 -26.15 6.81 -10.39
C PRO A 50 -27.65 6.51 -10.37
N GLN A 51 -28.03 5.28 -10.04
CA GLN A 51 -29.44 4.87 -9.95
C GLN A 51 -30.03 5.11 -8.55
N SER A 52 -29.18 5.16 -7.52
CA SER A 52 -29.54 5.51 -6.16
C SER A 52 -28.53 6.48 -5.55
N PRO A 53 -28.94 7.33 -4.59
CA PRO A 53 -27.99 8.04 -3.75
C PRO A 53 -27.10 7.03 -3.01
N ASN A 54 -25.78 7.24 -3.04
CA ASN A 54 -24.78 6.36 -2.40
C ASN A 54 -24.82 4.89 -2.87
N ALA A 55 -24.91 4.65 -4.18
CA ALA A 55 -24.78 3.30 -4.72
C ALA A 55 -23.36 2.74 -4.45
N ASN A 56 -23.25 1.72 -3.58
CA ASN A 56 -22.00 1.00 -3.31
C ASN A 56 -21.69 -0.09 -4.36
N SER A 57 -22.50 -0.20 -5.40
CA SER A 57 -22.29 -1.16 -6.49
C SER A 57 -22.79 -0.56 -7.79
N TYR A 58 -22.18 -0.97 -8.91
CA TYR A 58 -22.57 -0.55 -10.25
C TYR A 58 -22.99 -1.76 -11.08
N ASP A 59 -23.84 -1.53 -12.08
CA ASP A 59 -24.20 -2.58 -13.03
C ASP A 59 -23.09 -2.75 -14.07
N PRO A 60 -22.45 -3.92 -14.21
CA PRO A 60 -21.33 -4.11 -15.12
C PRO A 60 -21.68 -3.85 -16.60
N ARG A 61 -22.96 -3.89 -16.97
CA ARG A 61 -23.40 -3.57 -18.33
C ARG A 61 -23.31 -2.09 -18.67
N VAL A 62 -23.29 -1.22 -17.68
CA VAL A 62 -23.03 0.22 -17.89
C VAL A 62 -21.69 0.40 -18.59
N LEU A 63 -20.67 -0.34 -18.16
CA LEU A 63 -19.35 -0.33 -18.79
C LEU A 63 -19.39 -0.92 -20.21
N VAL A 64 -20.07 -2.05 -20.41
CA VAL A 64 -20.23 -2.66 -21.74
C VAL A 64 -20.88 -1.66 -22.71
N TYR A 65 -21.98 -1.02 -22.31
CA TYR A 65 -22.65 -0.03 -23.15
C TYR A 65 -21.79 1.22 -23.37
N LEU A 66 -20.97 1.64 -22.39
CA LEU A 66 -20.03 2.73 -22.56
C LEU A 66 -18.94 2.39 -23.58
N GLU A 67 -18.36 1.20 -23.51
CA GLU A 67 -17.38 0.70 -24.50
C GLU A 67 -17.98 0.68 -25.91
N HIS A 68 -19.23 0.25 -26.05
CA HIS A 68 -19.95 0.25 -27.31
C HIS A 68 -20.22 1.68 -27.83
N LEU A 69 -20.60 2.63 -26.98
CA LEU A 69 -20.75 4.04 -27.36
C LEU A 69 -19.42 4.68 -27.79
N LEU A 70 -18.32 4.31 -27.15
CA LEU A 70 -16.96 4.71 -27.54
C LEU A 70 -16.59 4.12 -28.91
N ALA A 71 -16.86 2.83 -29.14
CA ALA A 71 -16.60 2.15 -30.42
C ALA A 71 -17.44 2.74 -31.58
N LEU A 72 -18.71 3.07 -31.32
CA LEU A 72 -19.61 3.73 -32.27
C LEU A 72 -19.30 5.23 -32.47
N LYS A 73 -18.28 5.77 -31.78
CA LYS A 73 -17.90 7.19 -31.80
C LYS A 73 -19.06 8.14 -31.48
N LYS A 74 -19.99 7.69 -30.62
CA LYS A 74 -21.09 8.50 -30.10
C LYS A 74 -20.71 9.23 -28.82
N VAL A 75 -19.73 8.67 -28.12
CA VAL A 75 -19.08 9.22 -26.94
C VAL A 75 -17.57 9.17 -27.20
N ASP A 76 -16.83 10.16 -26.72
CA ASP A 76 -15.38 10.15 -26.73
C ASP A 76 -14.78 9.96 -25.31
N ALA A 77 -13.45 9.81 -25.22
CA ALA A 77 -12.79 9.61 -23.93
C ALA A 77 -13.02 10.79 -22.97
N SER A 78 -13.08 12.01 -23.50
CA SER A 78 -13.29 13.23 -22.72
C SER A 78 -14.73 13.33 -22.19
N ASP A 79 -15.71 12.87 -22.95
CA ASP A 79 -17.12 12.79 -22.55
C ASP A 79 -17.30 11.79 -21.40
N ALA A 80 -16.73 10.58 -21.54
CA ALA A 80 -16.78 9.54 -20.53
C ALA A 80 -16.09 10.00 -19.23
N LEU A 81 -14.90 10.59 -19.34
CA LEU A 81 -14.15 11.10 -18.21
C LEU A 81 -14.88 12.28 -17.53
N SER A 82 -15.44 13.20 -18.31
CA SER A 82 -16.21 14.34 -17.79
C SER A 82 -17.44 13.90 -17.02
N ALA A 83 -18.18 12.91 -17.54
CA ALA A 83 -19.36 12.36 -16.87
C ALA A 83 -18.99 11.63 -15.57
N THR A 84 -17.88 10.89 -15.58
CA THR A 84 -17.35 10.21 -14.39
C THR A 84 -16.96 11.24 -13.32
N PHE A 85 -16.14 12.23 -13.68
CA PHE A 85 -15.75 13.32 -12.77
C PHE A 85 -16.95 14.13 -12.25
N TYR A 86 -17.98 14.34 -13.07
CA TYR A 86 -19.16 15.10 -12.68
C TYR A 86 -19.87 14.48 -11.46
N TYR A 87 -19.89 13.14 -11.36
CA TYR A 87 -20.51 12.37 -10.29
C TYR A 87 -19.50 11.83 -9.25
N SER A 88 -18.20 12.15 -9.38
CA SER A 88 -17.18 11.72 -8.42
C SER A 88 -17.35 12.43 -7.08
N LYS A 89 -16.96 11.73 -5.99
CA LYS A 89 -16.96 12.28 -4.62
C LYS A 89 -15.96 13.43 -4.45
N ASP A 90 -14.88 13.42 -5.23
CA ASP A 90 -13.82 14.45 -5.18
C ASP A 90 -14.30 15.82 -5.64
N ARG A 91 -15.47 15.88 -6.29
CA ARG A 91 -16.02 17.14 -6.79
C ARG A 91 -16.66 17.93 -5.64
N LEU A 92 -15.93 18.95 -5.19
CA LEU A 92 -16.45 19.93 -4.23
C LEU A 92 -17.69 20.65 -4.79
N PRO A 93 -18.72 20.91 -3.95
CA PRO A 93 -19.85 21.74 -4.36
C PRO A 93 -19.33 23.16 -4.65
N LYS A 94 -19.83 23.79 -5.72
CA LYS A 94 -19.53 25.19 -6.00
C LYS A 94 -19.99 26.02 -4.80
N THR A 95 -19.07 26.73 -4.17
CA THR A 95 -19.34 27.80 -3.22
C THR A 95 -20.24 28.84 -3.91
N GLY A 96 -21.53 28.86 -3.57
CA GLY A 96 -22.46 29.88 -4.11
C GLY A 96 -23.94 29.51 -4.19
N ASP A 97 -24.36 28.26 -4.03
CA ASP A 97 -25.79 27.93 -3.92
C ASP A 97 -26.16 27.66 -2.45
N ASP A 98 -26.45 28.75 -1.74
CA ASP A 98 -27.20 28.72 -0.49
C ASP A 98 -28.58 28.09 -0.71
N SER A 99 -29.03 27.29 0.27
CA SER A 99 -30.37 26.68 0.40
C SER A 99 -30.62 25.36 -0.36
N SER A 100 -30.10 24.24 0.15
CA SER A 100 -30.98 23.13 0.56
C SER A 100 -30.18 22.08 1.33
N GLU A 101 -30.70 21.76 2.52
CA GLU A 101 -30.37 20.59 3.32
C GLU A 101 -30.22 19.32 2.45
N GLU A 102 -29.17 18.54 2.74
CA GLU A 102 -29.09 17.08 2.53
C GLU A 102 -29.74 16.49 1.26
N LYS A 103 -29.58 17.11 0.09
CA LYS A 103 -29.75 16.38 -1.17
C LYS A 103 -28.57 15.42 -1.29
N SER A 104 -28.78 14.19 -0.80
CA SER A 104 -27.88 13.04 -0.97
C SER A 104 -27.21 13.13 -2.35
N LYS A 105 -25.92 13.48 -2.35
CA LYS A 105 -25.17 13.69 -3.59
C LYS A 105 -25.24 12.38 -4.35
N TRP A 106 -25.73 12.45 -5.59
CA TRP A 106 -25.75 11.29 -6.48
C TRP A 106 -24.30 11.04 -6.90
N CYS A 107 -23.59 10.21 -6.12
CA CYS A 107 -22.22 9.82 -6.40
C CYS A 107 -22.20 8.47 -7.10
N ILE A 108 -21.30 8.32 -8.08
CA ILE A 108 -20.98 7.00 -8.65
C ILE A 108 -20.21 6.16 -7.63
N SER A 109 -20.22 4.84 -7.80
CA SER A 109 -19.44 3.97 -6.92
C SER A 109 -17.94 4.09 -7.25
N PRO A 110 -17.05 4.06 -6.25
CA PRO A 110 -15.60 4.15 -6.47
C PRO A 110 -15.08 3.08 -7.44
N GLU A 111 -15.67 1.88 -7.42
CA GLU A 111 -15.29 0.79 -8.33
C GLU A 111 -15.56 1.16 -9.80
N LEU A 112 -16.63 1.90 -10.08
CA LEU A 112 -16.92 2.37 -11.43
C LEU A 112 -15.90 3.41 -11.88
N GLU A 113 -15.50 4.33 -10.99
CA GLU A 113 -14.45 5.33 -11.26
C GLU A 113 -13.13 4.64 -11.64
N VAL A 114 -12.71 3.68 -10.82
CA VAL A 114 -11.49 2.88 -11.03
C VAL A 114 -11.52 2.19 -12.39
N VAL A 115 -12.60 1.48 -12.71
CA VAL A 115 -12.67 0.73 -13.97
C VAL A 115 -12.73 1.66 -15.18
N VAL A 116 -13.47 2.77 -15.13
CA VAL A 116 -13.47 3.75 -16.24
C VAL A 116 -12.07 4.32 -16.47
N CYS A 117 -11.36 4.71 -15.40
CA CYS A 117 -9.99 5.22 -15.49
C CYS A 117 -9.03 4.20 -16.13
N HIS A 118 -9.05 2.93 -15.67
CA HIS A 118 -8.22 1.88 -16.27
C HIS A 118 -8.57 1.58 -17.74
N ARG A 119 -9.85 1.60 -18.11
CA ARG A 119 -10.28 1.36 -19.49
C ARG A 119 -9.80 2.47 -20.42
N LEU A 120 -9.97 3.72 -20.01
CA LEU A 120 -9.46 4.87 -20.76
C LEU A 120 -7.94 4.84 -20.84
N GLN A 121 -7.25 4.50 -19.75
CA GLN A 121 -5.80 4.38 -19.73
C GLN A 121 -5.31 3.38 -20.78
N ARG A 122 -5.91 2.19 -20.84
CA ARG A 122 -5.56 1.18 -21.85
C ARG A 122 -5.76 1.71 -23.27
N ALA A 123 -6.82 2.46 -23.53
CA ALA A 123 -7.07 3.05 -24.85
C ALA A 123 -6.04 4.14 -25.22
N PHE A 124 -5.54 4.91 -24.26
CA PHE A 124 -4.45 5.87 -24.48
C PHE A 124 -3.09 5.20 -24.67
N VAL A 125 -2.77 4.17 -23.88
CA VAL A 125 -1.51 3.41 -24.02
C VAL A 125 -1.47 2.62 -25.32
N ALA A 126 -2.59 2.07 -25.77
CA ALA A 126 -2.72 1.42 -27.08
C ALA A 126 -2.76 2.40 -28.26
N GLU A 127 -2.65 3.71 -28.00
CA GLU A 127 -2.73 4.80 -28.99
C GLU A 127 -4.03 4.86 -29.82
N GLU A 128 -5.07 4.14 -29.40
CA GLU A 128 -6.40 4.18 -29.99
C GLU A 128 -7.07 5.53 -29.76
N ARG A 129 -6.72 6.20 -28.65
CA ARG A 129 -7.16 7.55 -28.28
C ARG A 129 -5.97 8.49 -28.12
N PRO A 130 -6.16 9.81 -28.30
CA PRO A 130 -7.39 10.46 -28.79
C PRO A 130 -7.59 10.25 -30.31
N LEU A 131 -8.85 10.31 -30.77
CA LEU A 131 -9.24 10.27 -32.19
C LEU A 131 -9.03 11.63 -32.88
N ASN A 132 -9.14 12.72 -32.14
CA ASN A 132 -8.97 14.07 -32.65
C ASN A 132 -8.38 15.00 -31.57
N ASN A 133 -7.90 16.18 -32.00
CA ASN A 133 -7.26 17.13 -31.08
C ASN A 133 -8.24 17.69 -30.05
N THR A 134 -9.53 17.79 -30.37
CA THR A 134 -10.56 18.29 -29.46
C THR A 134 -10.75 17.34 -28.28
N GLU A 135 -10.87 16.03 -28.55
CA GLU A 135 -10.94 14.98 -27.52
C GLU A 135 -9.70 15.00 -26.64
N GLY A 136 -8.50 15.09 -27.22
CA GLY A 136 -7.26 15.17 -26.45
C GLY A 136 -7.20 16.41 -25.55
N LEU A 137 -7.57 17.58 -26.10
CA LEU A 137 -7.62 18.84 -25.34
C LEU A 137 -8.62 18.78 -24.18
N GLN A 138 -9.84 18.28 -24.43
CA GLN A 138 -10.87 18.17 -23.40
C GLN A 138 -10.48 17.13 -22.33
N THR A 139 -9.87 16.01 -22.72
CA THR A 139 -9.35 15.01 -21.77
C THR A 139 -8.35 15.65 -20.81
N LEU A 140 -7.37 16.40 -21.33
CA LEU A 140 -6.39 17.12 -20.51
C LEU A 140 -7.03 18.13 -19.56
N ILE A 141 -8.04 18.88 -20.02
CA ILE A 141 -8.79 19.83 -19.19
C ILE A 141 -9.46 19.11 -18.01
N VAL A 142 -10.12 17.99 -18.28
CA VAL A 142 -10.84 17.23 -17.25
C VAL A 142 -9.85 16.61 -16.25
N LEU A 143 -8.77 16.00 -16.72
CA LEU A 143 -7.74 15.43 -15.83
C LEU A 143 -7.08 16.49 -14.94
N THR A 144 -6.75 17.65 -15.51
CA THR A 144 -6.21 18.78 -14.74
C THR A 144 -7.15 19.17 -13.60
N ARG A 145 -8.45 19.26 -13.90
CA ARG A 145 -9.47 19.64 -12.91
C ARG A 145 -9.72 18.54 -11.88
N TRP A 146 -9.67 17.27 -12.28
CA TRP A 146 -9.90 16.16 -11.37
C TRP A 146 -8.73 16.02 -10.39
N MET A 147 -7.48 16.06 -10.87
CA MET A 147 -6.30 16.07 -10.00
C MET A 147 -6.37 17.21 -8.96
N GLN A 148 -6.70 18.43 -9.38
CA GLN A 148 -6.89 19.55 -8.46
C GLN A 148 -8.00 19.29 -7.44
N ALA A 149 -9.18 18.88 -7.91
CA ALA A 149 -10.33 18.62 -7.05
C ALA A 149 -10.05 17.51 -6.02
N MET A 150 -9.34 16.46 -6.42
CA MET A 150 -8.95 15.35 -5.54
C MET A 150 -7.99 15.82 -4.44
N VAL A 151 -6.97 16.61 -4.80
CA VAL A 151 -6.05 17.21 -3.81
C VAL A 151 -6.81 18.12 -2.85
N THR A 152 -7.65 19.03 -3.35
CA THR A 152 -8.41 19.97 -2.50
C THR A 152 -9.41 19.25 -1.60
N SER A 153 -10.14 18.25 -2.12
CA SER A 153 -11.09 17.45 -1.34
C SER A 153 -10.36 16.73 -0.19
N HIS A 154 -9.21 16.12 -0.48
CA HIS A 154 -8.41 15.47 0.54
C HIS A 154 -7.93 16.45 1.62
N THR A 155 -7.38 17.60 1.23
CA THR A 155 -6.93 18.62 2.19
C THR A 155 -8.08 19.09 3.09
N SER A 156 -9.28 19.27 2.54
CA SER A 156 -10.48 19.63 3.30
C SER A 156 -10.86 18.54 4.31
N ASP A 157 -10.82 17.27 3.90
CA ASP A 157 -11.14 16.15 4.77
C ASP A 157 -10.13 16.03 5.92
N THR A 158 -8.83 16.14 5.62
CA THR A 158 -7.76 16.14 6.64
C THR A 158 -7.91 17.29 7.62
N MET A 159 -8.22 18.50 7.14
CA MET A 159 -8.43 19.66 8.01
C MET A 159 -9.66 19.46 8.92
N MET A 160 -10.73 18.88 8.39
CA MET A 160 -11.93 18.56 9.18
C MET A 160 -11.67 17.47 10.22
N GLN A 161 -10.87 16.44 9.89
CA GLN A 161 -10.42 15.43 10.84
C GLN A 161 -9.58 16.04 11.98
N ALA A 162 -8.65 16.93 11.64
CA ALA A 162 -7.85 17.64 12.63
C ALA A 162 -8.70 18.50 13.58
N MET A 163 -9.76 19.15 13.08
CA MET A 163 -10.69 19.93 13.90
C MET A 163 -11.60 19.08 14.79
N THR A 164 -12.01 17.90 14.32
CA THR A 164 -12.94 17.02 15.06
C THR A 164 -12.21 16.06 16.00
N GLY A 165 -10.90 15.87 15.86
CA GLY A 165 -10.10 14.94 16.66
C GLY A 165 -10.38 13.47 16.36
N ILE A 166 -11.19 13.17 15.34
CA ILE A 166 -11.52 11.81 14.92
C ILE A 166 -10.63 11.45 13.73
N GLN A 167 -9.64 10.59 13.99
CA GLN A 167 -8.73 10.10 12.97
C GLN A 167 -9.43 9.02 12.13
N HIS A 168 -10.04 9.41 11.01
CA HIS A 168 -10.57 8.47 10.04
C HIS A 168 -9.45 8.05 9.09
N GLN A 169 -9.01 6.79 9.19
CA GLN A 169 -8.11 6.20 8.20
C GLN A 169 -8.76 6.31 6.80
N PRO A 170 -8.02 6.74 5.76
CA PRO A 170 -8.57 6.85 4.41
C PRO A 170 -9.18 5.50 4.00
N GLN A 171 -10.43 5.52 3.55
CA GLN A 171 -11.11 4.31 3.08
C GLN A 171 -10.33 3.73 1.89
N GLN A 172 -10.10 2.42 1.87
CA GLN A 172 -9.34 1.72 0.83
C GLN A 172 -9.78 2.13 -0.59
N HIS A 173 -11.09 2.26 -0.81
CA HIS A 173 -11.67 2.68 -2.10
C HIS A 173 -11.22 4.06 -2.57
N THR A 174 -10.90 4.98 -1.65
CA THR A 174 -10.36 6.30 -2.00
C THR A 174 -8.92 6.19 -2.50
N ILE A 175 -8.15 5.21 -2.01
CA ILE A 175 -6.79 4.93 -2.49
C ILE A 175 -6.85 4.36 -3.91
N ASP A 176 -7.74 3.39 -4.15
CA ASP A 176 -7.87 2.75 -5.47
C ASP A 176 -8.25 3.78 -6.57
N VAL A 177 -9.14 4.73 -6.27
CA VAL A 177 -9.51 5.81 -7.22
C VAL A 177 -8.33 6.74 -7.51
N ARG A 178 -7.52 7.08 -6.49
CA ARG A 178 -6.30 7.89 -6.66
C ARG A 178 -5.30 7.19 -7.57
N GLU A 179 -5.07 5.91 -7.34
CA GLU A 179 -4.18 5.08 -8.15
C GLU A 179 -4.67 4.98 -9.59
N ALA A 180 -5.95 4.69 -9.79
CA ALA A 180 -6.54 4.58 -11.12
C ALA A 180 -6.44 5.90 -11.90
N LEU A 181 -6.68 7.04 -11.24
CA LEU A 181 -6.48 8.36 -11.85
C LEU A 181 -5.00 8.59 -12.18
N GLY A 182 -4.08 8.27 -11.27
CA GLY A 182 -2.64 8.40 -11.50
C GLY A 182 -2.15 7.57 -12.70
N VAL A 183 -2.58 6.31 -12.79
CA VAL A 183 -2.27 5.42 -13.93
C VAL A 183 -2.84 5.98 -15.24
N LEU A 184 -4.06 6.53 -15.22
CA LEU A 184 -4.63 7.21 -16.39
C LEU A 184 -3.81 8.43 -16.81
N VAL A 185 -3.40 9.28 -15.85
CA VAL A 185 -2.56 10.45 -16.13
C VAL A 185 -1.24 10.02 -16.76
N VAL A 186 -0.58 8.99 -16.25
CA VAL A 186 0.62 8.38 -16.87
C VAL A 186 0.35 8.01 -18.33
N GLY A 187 -0.71 7.23 -18.59
CA GLY A 187 -1.04 6.79 -19.94
C GLY A 187 -1.35 7.93 -20.90
N VAL A 188 -1.90 9.04 -20.40
CA VAL A 188 -2.21 10.23 -21.21
C VAL A 188 -0.97 11.08 -21.48
N ILE A 189 -0.10 11.32 -20.50
CA ILE A 189 1.09 12.17 -20.70
C ILE A 189 2.19 11.46 -21.50
N GLU A 190 2.25 10.14 -21.46
CA GLU A 190 3.20 9.35 -22.27
C GLU A 190 2.70 9.15 -23.72
N ASN A 191 1.44 9.46 -24.01
CA ASN A 191 0.87 9.30 -25.35
C ASN A 191 1.41 10.37 -26.31
N PRO A 192 1.97 9.98 -27.48
CA PRO A 192 2.62 10.91 -28.41
C PRO A 192 1.64 11.94 -29.00
N LYS A 193 0.39 11.57 -29.29
CA LYS A 193 -0.62 12.49 -29.82
C LYS A 193 -0.98 13.57 -28.80
N ILE A 194 -1.06 13.21 -27.52
CA ILE A 194 -1.30 14.15 -26.43
C ILE A 194 -0.12 15.10 -26.25
N LEU A 195 1.12 14.61 -26.30
CA LEU A 195 2.31 15.45 -26.25
C LEU A 195 2.36 16.46 -27.39
N MET A 196 1.96 16.07 -28.61
CA MET A 196 1.83 17.00 -29.74
C MET A 196 0.82 18.11 -29.45
N ILE A 197 -0.33 17.78 -28.83
CA ILE A 197 -1.34 18.76 -28.44
C ILE A 197 -0.80 19.71 -27.35
N LEU A 198 -0.12 19.17 -26.32
CA LEU A 198 0.46 19.96 -25.23
C LEU A 198 1.61 20.87 -25.66
N ASN A 199 2.37 20.49 -26.69
CA ASN A 199 3.46 21.29 -27.25
C ASN A 199 2.97 22.35 -28.25
N HIS A 200 1.69 22.33 -28.64
CA HIS A 200 1.15 23.31 -29.57
C HIS A 200 1.02 24.69 -28.91
N PRO A 201 1.35 25.81 -29.62
CA PRO A 201 1.33 27.15 -29.04
C PRO A 201 0.00 27.57 -28.40
N THR A 202 -1.13 27.09 -28.95
CA THR A 202 -2.48 27.38 -28.45
C THR A 202 -2.80 26.69 -27.12
N ALA A 203 -2.03 25.67 -26.74
CA ALA A 203 -2.23 24.91 -25.50
C ALA A 203 -1.31 25.38 -24.36
N LYS A 204 -0.55 26.48 -24.53
CA LYS A 204 0.44 26.94 -23.54
C LYS A 204 -0.16 27.13 -22.14
N ASP A 205 -1.34 27.73 -22.04
CA ASP A 205 -2.00 27.93 -20.74
C ASP A 205 -2.51 26.62 -20.14
N LEU A 206 -3.00 25.70 -20.98
CA LEU A 206 -3.40 24.38 -20.52
C LEU A 206 -2.19 23.58 -20.02
N ARG A 207 -1.07 23.63 -20.75
CA ARG A 207 0.18 23.00 -20.35
C ARG A 207 0.66 23.52 -19.00
N LYS A 208 0.61 24.83 -18.76
CA LYS A 208 0.93 25.43 -17.46
C LYS A 208 0.01 24.93 -16.35
N ARG A 209 -1.31 24.92 -16.57
CA ARG A 209 -2.28 24.41 -15.58
C ARG A 209 -2.07 22.93 -15.29
N MET A 210 -1.80 22.12 -16.31
CA MET A 210 -1.48 20.71 -16.17
C MET A 210 -0.20 20.52 -15.36
N ALA A 211 0.87 21.26 -15.67
CA ALA A 211 2.13 21.23 -14.93
C ALA A 211 1.93 21.58 -13.45
N ARG A 212 1.19 22.65 -13.15
CA ARG A 212 0.86 23.05 -11.76
C ARG A 212 0.07 21.97 -11.04
N SER A 213 -0.94 21.40 -11.69
CA SER A 213 -1.73 20.31 -11.12
C SER A 213 -0.90 19.06 -10.88
N LEU A 214 0.07 18.77 -11.76
CA LEU A 214 0.99 17.65 -11.64
C LEU A 214 1.98 17.85 -10.48
N SER A 215 2.45 19.08 -10.27
CA SER A 215 3.33 19.44 -9.14
C SER A 215 2.68 19.27 -7.78
N SER A 216 1.36 19.44 -7.65
CA SER A 216 0.63 19.17 -6.40
C SER A 216 0.17 17.71 -6.30
N PHE A 217 -0.22 17.09 -7.41
CA PHE A 217 -0.77 15.74 -7.43
C PHE A 217 0.28 14.64 -7.20
N VAL A 218 1.52 14.79 -7.71
CA VAL A 218 2.57 13.78 -7.52
C VAL A 218 3.00 13.63 -6.06
N PRO A 219 3.33 14.72 -5.33
CA PRO A 219 3.57 14.64 -3.89
C PRO A 219 2.35 14.10 -3.13
N PHE A 220 1.14 14.50 -3.55
CA PHE A 220 -0.07 13.98 -2.95
C PHE A 220 -0.16 12.45 -3.04
N LEU A 221 0.12 11.86 -4.21
CA LEU A 221 0.15 10.40 -4.39
C LEU A 221 1.25 9.72 -3.54
N SER A 222 2.44 10.32 -3.45
CA SER A 222 3.58 9.73 -2.72
C SER A 222 3.41 9.76 -1.21
N HIS A 223 2.78 10.81 -0.66
CA HIS A 223 2.68 11.01 0.79
C HIS A 223 1.36 10.52 1.39
N ASN A 224 0.25 10.57 0.64
CA ASN A 224 -1.09 10.33 1.19
C ASN A 224 -1.66 8.94 0.86
N SER A 225 -0.81 8.02 0.41
CA SER A 225 -1.15 6.63 0.09
C SER A 225 -0.37 5.65 0.99
N LEU A 226 -0.33 5.89 2.30
CA LEU A 226 0.41 5.05 3.27
C LEU A 226 0.11 3.56 3.06
N GLY A 227 1.15 2.77 2.80
CA GLY A 227 1.07 1.32 2.60
C GLY A 227 0.84 0.87 1.15
N SER A 228 0.53 1.76 0.20
CA SER A 228 0.44 1.39 -1.22
C SER A 228 1.77 1.59 -1.95
N GLN A 229 2.44 0.47 -2.25
CA GLN A 229 3.62 0.48 -3.14
C GLN A 229 3.25 0.95 -4.55
N THR A 230 2.04 0.64 -5.02
CA THR A 230 1.54 1.00 -6.34
C THR A 230 1.43 2.52 -6.50
N SER A 231 0.91 3.25 -5.51
CA SER A 231 0.88 4.72 -5.54
C SER A 231 2.26 5.35 -5.65
N LEU A 232 3.27 4.78 -4.98
CA LEU A 232 4.65 5.28 -5.03
C LEU A 232 5.28 5.03 -6.41
N GLU A 233 5.07 3.85 -7.00
CA GLU A 233 5.51 3.54 -8.35
C GLU A 233 4.88 4.49 -9.39
N ILE A 234 3.58 4.75 -9.26
CA ILE A 234 2.86 5.70 -10.13
C ILE A 234 3.44 7.11 -9.96
N ALA A 235 3.66 7.56 -8.73
CA ALA A 235 4.23 8.88 -8.44
C ALA A 235 5.63 9.03 -9.05
N ASN A 236 6.51 8.03 -8.88
CA ASN A 236 7.85 8.02 -9.45
C ASN A 236 7.80 8.08 -10.99
N ARG A 237 6.90 7.32 -11.62
CA ARG A 237 6.72 7.33 -13.07
C ARG A 237 6.23 8.68 -13.57
N LEU A 238 5.24 9.27 -12.90
CA LEU A 238 4.76 10.62 -13.21
C LEU A 238 5.88 11.67 -13.07
N GLU A 239 6.72 11.57 -12.03
CA GLU A 239 7.85 12.49 -11.84
C GLU A 239 8.88 12.36 -12.97
N MET A 240 9.20 11.13 -13.39
CA MET A 240 10.07 10.89 -14.55
C MET A 240 9.47 11.48 -15.84
N SER A 241 8.19 11.24 -16.12
CA SER A 241 7.49 11.79 -17.29
C SER A 241 7.42 13.32 -17.25
N GLN A 242 7.22 13.92 -16.07
CA GLN A 242 7.24 15.38 -15.91
C GLN A 242 8.59 15.99 -16.30
N LYS A 243 9.69 15.38 -15.82
CA LYS A 243 11.05 15.82 -16.14
C LYS A 243 11.36 15.62 -17.62
N GLN A 244 11.02 14.46 -18.17
CA GLN A 244 11.26 14.12 -19.57
C GLN A 244 10.53 15.06 -20.54
N HIS A 245 9.31 15.49 -20.18
CA HIS A 245 8.49 16.31 -21.06
C HIS A 245 8.51 17.81 -20.71
N GLU A 246 9.37 18.25 -19.80
CA GLU A 246 9.40 19.64 -19.29
C GLU A 246 8.01 20.15 -18.85
N LEU A 247 7.28 19.33 -18.09
CA LEU A 247 5.97 19.65 -17.52
C LEU A 247 6.10 20.15 -16.08
N TYR A 248 7.08 21.01 -15.83
CA TYR A 248 7.28 21.69 -14.56
C TYR A 248 7.28 23.21 -14.77
N GLU A 249 6.78 23.98 -13.81
CA GLU A 249 6.95 25.43 -13.84
C GLU A 249 8.43 25.75 -13.63
N LYS A 250 9.08 26.30 -14.67
CA LYS A 250 10.38 26.96 -14.51
C LYS A 250 10.12 28.16 -13.59
N PRO A 251 10.84 28.31 -12.46
CA PRO A 251 10.62 29.45 -11.57
C PRO A 251 10.78 30.71 -12.40
N ALA A 252 9.70 31.50 -12.49
CA ALA A 252 9.73 32.75 -13.20
C ALA A 252 10.78 33.64 -12.50
N THR A 253 11.75 34.13 -13.27
CA THR A 253 12.53 35.30 -12.87
C THR A 253 11.54 36.37 -12.45
N ILE A 254 11.69 36.82 -11.21
CA ILE A 254 10.81 37.74 -10.51
C ILE A 254 10.59 38.98 -11.39
N ASP A 255 9.41 39.11 -11.97
CA ASP A 255 8.79 40.39 -12.32
C ASP A 255 7.27 40.20 -12.28
N GLY A 256 6.63 41.02 -11.46
CA GLY A 256 5.43 40.69 -10.71
C GLY A 256 4.12 40.71 -11.46
N VAL A 257 3.25 39.75 -11.10
CA VAL A 257 1.85 39.98 -10.74
C VAL A 257 1.52 38.92 -9.68
N GLN A 258 1.31 39.34 -8.43
CA GLN A 258 0.82 38.47 -7.37
C GLN A 258 -0.67 38.17 -7.65
N ASP A 259 -0.97 36.93 -7.98
CA ASP A 259 -2.33 36.41 -8.02
C ASP A 259 -2.72 36.04 -6.57
N GLU A 260 -3.63 36.79 -5.95
CA GLU A 260 -4.02 36.61 -4.55
C GLU A 260 -4.62 35.22 -4.25
N ASN A 261 -5.07 34.49 -5.29
CA ASN A 261 -5.52 33.10 -5.15
C ASN A 261 -4.36 32.11 -4.93
N ALA A 262 -3.14 32.45 -5.34
CA ALA A 262 -1.96 31.63 -5.05
C ALA A 262 -1.57 31.70 -3.58
N ASN A 263 -1.90 32.78 -2.86
CA ASN A 263 -1.55 32.90 -1.44
C ASN A 263 -2.35 31.94 -0.55
N PHE A 264 -3.58 31.57 -0.91
CA PHE A 264 -4.34 30.56 -0.16
C PHE A 264 -3.92 29.13 -0.51
N GLU A 265 -3.52 28.86 -1.77
CA GLU A 265 -2.94 27.56 -2.17
C GLU A 265 -1.53 27.36 -1.55
N VAL A 266 -0.74 28.43 -1.48
CA VAL A 266 0.59 28.43 -0.83
C VAL A 266 0.46 28.38 0.70
N ALA A 267 -0.55 29.00 1.31
CA ALA A 267 -0.79 28.87 2.75
C ALA A 267 -1.23 27.44 3.14
N ALA A 268 -1.95 26.74 2.26
CA ALA A 268 -2.27 25.32 2.44
C ALA A 268 -1.03 24.42 2.27
N LEU A 269 -0.15 24.73 1.31
CA LEU A 269 1.17 24.08 1.17
C LEU A 269 2.13 24.43 2.33
N GLN A 270 1.93 25.56 3.01
CA GLN A 270 2.73 25.95 4.16
C GLN A 270 2.30 25.26 5.46
N LEU A 271 1.09 24.72 5.54
CA LEU A 271 0.74 23.81 6.65
C LEU A 271 1.41 22.43 6.48
N ASP A 272 1.67 22.02 5.23
CA ASP A 272 2.56 20.90 4.86
C ASP A 272 4.06 21.28 4.90
N SER A 273 4.40 22.54 5.20
CA SER A 273 5.77 23.00 5.40
C SER A 273 6.24 22.92 6.85
N VAL A 274 5.46 22.30 7.74
CA VAL A 274 6.11 21.42 8.70
C VAL A 274 6.72 20.34 7.83
N MET A 275 7.99 20.49 7.44
CA MET A 275 8.74 19.36 6.91
C MET A 275 8.46 18.24 7.91
N ASP A 276 7.72 17.21 7.51
CA ASP A 276 7.87 15.91 8.16
C ASP A 276 9.38 15.72 8.14
N LEU A 277 9.98 15.75 9.34
CA LEU A 277 11.42 15.56 9.48
C LEU A 277 11.74 14.40 8.55
N PRO A 278 12.71 14.53 7.62
CA PRO A 278 13.03 13.45 6.70
C PRO A 278 13.05 12.20 7.55
N MET A 279 12.15 11.23 7.27
CA MET A 279 12.07 10.01 8.07
C MET A 279 13.38 9.30 7.80
N VAL A 280 14.41 9.65 8.56
CA VAL A 280 15.70 9.00 8.51
C VAL A 280 15.43 7.65 9.11
N SER A 281 15.48 6.64 8.26
CA SER A 281 15.42 5.24 8.65
C SER A 281 16.64 4.99 9.53
N THR A 282 16.44 5.09 10.84
CA THR A 282 17.49 4.90 11.84
C THR A 282 17.20 3.65 12.64
N ARG A 283 18.26 2.88 12.91
CA ARG A 283 18.30 1.80 13.92
C ARG A 283 17.59 2.19 15.21
N ALA A 284 17.82 3.40 15.73
CA ALA A 284 17.20 3.89 16.96
C ALA A 284 15.67 3.94 16.87
N GLY A 285 15.13 4.42 15.73
CA GLY A 285 13.69 4.43 15.53
C GLY A 285 13.10 3.03 15.40
N LEU A 286 13.83 2.06 14.85
CA LEU A 286 13.39 0.67 14.79
C LEU A 286 13.42 -0.01 16.16
N TYR A 287 14.48 0.25 16.94
CA TYR A 287 14.56 -0.18 18.33
C TYR A 287 13.37 0.32 19.16
N VAL A 288 13.00 1.60 19.06
CA VAL A 288 11.84 2.15 19.78
C VAL A 288 10.54 1.46 19.33
N PHE A 289 10.37 1.25 18.02
CA PHE A 289 9.21 0.55 17.47
C PHE A 289 9.11 -0.88 18.03
N LEU A 290 10.16 -1.69 17.89
CA LEU A 290 10.17 -3.06 18.39
C LEU A 290 10.00 -3.13 19.91
N ASN A 291 10.61 -2.22 20.66
CA ASN A 291 10.44 -2.16 22.12
C ASN A 291 8.97 -1.88 22.48
N SER A 292 8.33 -0.91 21.82
CA SER A 292 6.92 -0.61 22.05
C SER A 292 6.00 -1.76 21.65
N LEU A 293 6.34 -2.47 20.60
CA LEU A 293 5.62 -3.63 20.11
C LEU A 293 5.65 -4.77 21.15
N LEU A 294 6.85 -5.14 21.58
CA LEU A 294 7.08 -6.28 22.47
C LEU A 294 6.65 -6.01 23.91
N VAL A 295 6.59 -4.74 24.33
CA VAL A 295 6.13 -4.34 25.69
C VAL A 295 4.62 -4.06 25.74
N ALA A 296 4.03 -3.42 24.72
CA ALA A 296 2.63 -2.97 24.78
C ALA A 296 1.62 -3.96 24.18
N ARG A 297 2.02 -4.79 23.21
CA ARG A 297 1.13 -5.76 22.54
C ARG A 297 1.89 -7.01 22.06
N PRO A 298 1.89 -8.11 22.82
CA PRO A 298 2.42 -9.39 22.35
C PRO A 298 1.52 -10.07 21.28
N LEU A 299 0.59 -9.34 20.65
CA LEU A 299 -0.24 -9.82 19.54
C LEU A 299 0.11 -8.99 18.31
N THR A 300 1.30 -9.22 17.74
CA THR A 300 1.69 -8.54 16.50
C THR A 300 1.61 -9.50 15.33
N ASP A 301 0.78 -9.14 14.35
CA ASP A 301 0.73 -9.80 13.06
C ASP A 301 1.98 -9.46 12.23
N ASP A 302 2.57 -10.45 11.57
CA ASP A 302 3.77 -10.32 10.72
C ASP A 302 3.57 -9.20 9.70
N ILE A 303 2.34 -9.08 9.20
CA ILE A 303 1.91 -8.05 8.26
C ILE A 303 2.16 -6.65 8.82
N THR A 304 1.95 -6.42 10.12
CA THR A 304 2.16 -5.09 10.73
C THR A 304 3.64 -4.73 10.77
N ILE A 305 4.49 -5.70 11.14
CA ILE A 305 5.95 -5.50 11.20
C ILE A 305 6.50 -5.26 9.80
N ILE A 306 6.09 -6.09 8.83
CA ILE A 306 6.52 -5.98 7.44
C ILE A 306 6.06 -4.65 6.84
N ASN A 307 4.81 -4.26 7.01
CA ASN A 307 4.31 -2.99 6.47
C ASN A 307 5.04 -1.79 7.08
N TYR A 308 5.34 -1.82 8.39
CA TYR A 308 6.13 -0.77 9.03
C TYR A 308 7.54 -0.70 8.43
N LEU A 309 8.22 -1.83 8.30
CA LEU A 309 9.57 -1.92 7.75
C LEU A 309 9.61 -1.47 6.28
N SER A 310 8.72 -1.99 5.44
CA SER A 310 8.62 -1.62 4.01
C SER A 310 8.27 -0.14 3.82
N SER A 311 7.39 0.43 4.66
CA SER A 311 7.03 1.85 4.59
C SER A 311 8.19 2.75 5.03
N LYS A 312 8.99 2.31 6.00
CA LYS A 312 10.06 3.12 6.60
C LYS A 312 11.38 3.06 5.84
N TYR A 313 11.73 1.89 5.28
CA TYR A 313 13.00 1.67 4.59
C TYR A 313 12.88 1.73 3.06
N LYS A 314 11.65 1.65 2.51
CA LYS A 314 11.35 1.80 1.08
C LYS A 314 12.26 0.92 0.19
N ILE A 315 13.21 1.54 -0.52
CA ILE A 315 14.09 0.93 -1.52
C ILE A 315 15.34 0.28 -0.87
N ASP A 316 15.63 0.61 0.39
CA ASP A 316 16.85 0.18 1.09
C ASP A 316 16.64 -1.12 1.90
N SER A 317 16.47 -2.23 1.18
CA SER A 317 16.22 -3.55 1.78
C SER A 317 17.40 -4.07 2.60
N GLN A 318 18.63 -3.75 2.20
CA GLN A 318 19.84 -4.21 2.92
C GLN A 318 19.98 -3.53 4.28
N ASN A 319 19.78 -2.21 4.37
CA ASN A 319 19.82 -1.52 5.65
C ASN A 319 18.61 -1.89 6.52
N MET A 320 17.45 -2.19 5.92
CA MET A 320 16.28 -2.68 6.64
C MET A 320 16.55 -4.00 7.38
N GLU A 321 17.09 -5.01 6.69
CA GLU A 321 17.42 -6.31 7.28
C GLU A 321 18.51 -6.18 8.35
N THR A 322 19.55 -5.40 8.05
CA THR A 322 20.66 -5.13 8.97
C THR A 322 20.16 -4.45 10.24
N ASP A 323 19.35 -3.40 10.11
CA ASP A 323 18.78 -2.69 11.25
C ASP A 323 17.80 -3.57 12.04
N LEU A 324 17.01 -4.42 11.37
CA LEU A 324 16.08 -5.35 12.05
C LEU A 324 16.82 -6.33 12.94
N VAL A 325 17.86 -6.98 12.41
CA VAL A 325 18.69 -7.91 13.19
C VAL A 325 19.36 -7.15 14.34
N THR A 326 20.02 -6.04 14.03
CA THR A 326 20.78 -5.29 15.04
C THR A 326 19.90 -4.73 16.15
N ALA A 327 18.75 -4.14 15.81
CA ALA A 327 17.79 -3.62 16.79
C ALA A 327 17.18 -4.74 17.66
N SER A 328 17.02 -5.95 17.11
CA SER A 328 16.53 -7.10 17.89
C SER A 328 17.56 -7.57 18.92
N PHE A 329 18.85 -7.55 18.59
CA PHE A 329 19.93 -7.78 19.55
C PHE A 329 19.99 -6.67 20.61
N ASP A 330 19.80 -5.40 20.22
CA ASP A 330 19.79 -4.27 21.16
C ASP A 330 18.68 -4.37 22.21
N LEU A 331 17.50 -4.86 21.83
CA LEU A 331 16.39 -5.08 22.77
C LEU A 331 16.80 -6.04 23.87
N LEU A 332 17.44 -7.16 23.50
CA LEU A 332 17.86 -8.18 24.44
C LEU A 332 19.04 -7.70 25.31
N ALA A 333 20.01 -6.99 24.73
CA ALA A 333 21.10 -6.36 25.48
C ALA A 333 20.58 -5.31 26.48
N ASN A 334 19.65 -4.45 26.05
CA ASN A 334 19.05 -3.45 26.93
C ASN A 334 18.22 -4.10 28.06
N ALA A 335 17.52 -5.20 27.78
CA ALA A 335 16.80 -5.95 28.81
C ALA A 335 17.76 -6.59 29.84
N LEU A 336 18.91 -7.11 29.38
CA LEU A 336 20.01 -7.58 30.23
C LEU A 336 20.51 -6.45 31.14
N TYR A 337 20.87 -5.30 30.57
CA TYR A 337 21.38 -4.15 31.34
C TYR A 337 20.35 -3.59 32.34
N ARG A 338 19.05 -3.75 32.07
CA ARG A 338 17.96 -3.37 32.96
C ARG A 338 17.63 -4.42 34.03
N ASN A 339 18.25 -5.60 33.99
CA ASN A 339 17.91 -6.74 34.84
C ASN A 339 16.41 -7.10 34.77
N GLU A 340 15.86 -7.14 33.56
CA GLU A 340 14.47 -7.57 33.32
C GLU A 340 14.24 -9.03 33.79
N PRO A 341 13.00 -9.42 34.15
CA PRO A 341 12.74 -10.76 34.65
C PRO A 341 12.98 -11.83 33.58
N THR A 342 13.29 -13.05 34.02
CA THR A 342 13.62 -14.19 33.15
C THR A 342 12.55 -14.47 32.08
N SER A 343 11.28 -14.25 32.38
CA SER A 343 10.19 -14.37 31.41
C SER A 343 10.32 -13.37 30.27
N THR A 344 10.64 -12.11 30.55
CA THR A 344 10.85 -11.07 29.53
C THR A 344 12.09 -11.36 28.71
N MET A 345 13.17 -11.80 29.37
CA MET A 345 14.40 -12.23 28.69
C MET A 345 14.13 -13.39 27.71
N PHE A 346 13.35 -14.38 28.13
CA PHE A 346 12.95 -15.50 27.28
C PHE A 346 12.10 -15.04 26.08
N CYS A 347 11.13 -14.15 26.30
CA CYS A 347 10.30 -13.57 25.23
C CYS A 347 11.14 -12.88 24.15
N LEU A 348 12.08 -12.02 24.57
CA LEU A 348 12.96 -11.29 23.66
C LEU A 348 13.93 -12.22 22.93
N LYS A 349 14.45 -13.24 23.63
CA LYS A 349 15.30 -14.27 23.04
C LYS A 349 14.53 -15.10 22.00
N SER A 350 13.28 -15.48 22.27
CA SER A 350 12.40 -16.17 21.31
C SER A 350 12.07 -15.30 20.10
N PHE A 351 11.75 -14.02 20.29
CA PHE A 351 11.54 -13.11 19.18
C PHE A 351 12.76 -13.05 18.26
N LEU A 352 13.96 -12.88 18.83
CA LEU A 352 15.20 -12.83 18.06
C LEU A 352 15.48 -14.13 17.30
N ILE A 353 15.31 -15.31 17.91
CA ILE A 353 15.75 -16.58 17.32
C ILE A 353 14.66 -17.24 16.46
N ASN A 354 13.40 -17.17 16.89
CA ASN A 354 12.31 -17.83 16.19
C ASN A 354 11.59 -16.91 15.20
N LYS A 355 11.46 -15.61 15.51
CA LYS A 355 10.64 -14.69 14.71
C LYS A 355 11.44 -13.97 13.64
N VAL A 356 12.60 -13.40 13.99
CA VAL A 356 13.41 -12.60 13.06
C VAL A 356 13.82 -13.41 11.82
N PRO A 357 14.32 -14.66 11.90
CA PRO A 357 14.66 -15.43 10.70
C PRO A 357 13.47 -15.67 9.77
N VAL A 358 12.26 -15.85 10.30
CA VAL A 358 11.04 -16.00 9.49
C VAL A 358 10.68 -14.69 8.79
N LEU A 359 10.78 -13.56 9.50
CA LEU A 359 10.57 -12.24 8.91
C LEU A 359 11.56 -11.96 7.77
N LEU A 360 12.84 -12.32 7.94
CA LEU A 360 13.85 -12.20 6.88
C LEU A 360 13.47 -13.04 5.64
N THR A 361 12.90 -14.23 5.80
CA THR A 361 12.42 -15.05 4.67
C THR A 361 11.26 -14.38 3.93
N GLN A 362 10.35 -13.74 4.66
CA GLN A 362 9.21 -13.04 4.07
C GLN A 362 9.63 -11.75 3.35
N LEU A 363 10.64 -11.05 3.87
CA LEU A 363 11.16 -9.82 3.28
C LEU A 363 12.01 -10.09 2.02
N SER A 364 12.88 -11.10 2.05
CA SER A 364 13.75 -11.48 0.93
C SER A 364 13.00 -12.00 -0.30
N GLY A 365 11.79 -12.54 -0.15
CA GLY A 365 10.97 -12.99 -1.27
C GLY A 365 10.37 -11.88 -2.14
N SER A 366 10.44 -10.61 -1.71
CA SER A 366 9.66 -9.53 -2.30
C SER A 366 10.46 -8.53 -3.16
N ILE A 367 11.79 -8.42 -3.02
CA ILE A 367 12.56 -7.31 -3.62
C ILE A 367 14.01 -7.76 -3.93
N PHE A 368 14.30 -8.09 -5.19
CA PHE A 368 15.64 -8.36 -5.78
C PHE A 368 16.47 -9.54 -5.21
N PRO A 369 17.31 -10.21 -6.04
CA PRO A 369 18.18 -11.28 -5.57
C PRO A 369 19.42 -10.69 -4.89
N LEU A 370 19.31 -10.31 -3.61
CA LEU A 370 20.46 -10.09 -2.73
C LEU A 370 20.42 -11.09 -1.57
N THR A 371 21.60 -11.56 -1.16
CA THR A 371 21.78 -12.64 -0.19
C THR A 371 21.62 -12.13 1.26
N PRO A 372 20.65 -12.63 2.05
CA PRO A 372 20.45 -12.31 3.48
C PRO A 372 21.74 -12.46 4.33
N GLU A 373 22.67 -13.31 3.87
CA GLU A 373 24.00 -13.49 4.45
C GLU A 373 24.80 -12.20 4.65
N MET A 374 24.76 -11.26 3.70
CA MET A 374 25.51 -10.01 3.79
C MET A 374 24.93 -9.08 4.87
N SER A 375 23.60 -8.99 4.95
CA SER A 375 22.88 -8.23 5.98
C SER A 375 23.16 -8.78 7.37
N ILE A 376 23.15 -10.12 7.54
CA ILE A 376 23.46 -10.79 8.81
C ILE A 376 24.91 -10.51 9.23
N ARG A 377 25.87 -10.65 8.30
CA ARG A 377 27.29 -10.38 8.59
C ARG A 377 27.52 -8.93 9.01
N GLN A 378 26.88 -7.99 8.32
CA GLN A 378 26.96 -6.57 8.65
C GLN A 378 26.32 -6.29 10.02
N ALA A 379 25.15 -6.87 10.30
CA ALA A 379 24.48 -6.72 11.59
C ALA A 379 25.34 -7.23 12.75
N LEU A 380 25.94 -8.41 12.62
CA LEU A 380 26.82 -8.97 13.66
C LEU A 380 28.02 -8.09 13.99
N SER A 381 28.54 -7.34 13.01
CA SER A 381 29.64 -6.39 13.24
C SER A 381 29.24 -5.17 14.09
N HIS A 382 27.94 -4.90 14.21
CA HIS A 382 27.38 -3.79 14.98
C HIS A 382 26.87 -4.19 16.38
N ILE A 383 26.96 -5.48 16.72
CA ILE A 383 26.55 -6.02 18.02
C ILE A 383 27.65 -5.80 19.04
N ASP A 384 27.27 -5.42 20.25
CA ASP A 384 28.18 -5.23 21.39
C ASP A 384 28.76 -6.58 21.85
N PRO A 385 30.09 -6.81 21.69
CA PRO A 385 30.73 -8.04 22.17
C PRO A 385 30.72 -8.19 23.69
N GLY A 386 30.51 -7.10 24.45
CA GLY A 386 30.41 -7.13 25.90
C GLY A 386 29.09 -7.73 26.39
N ALA A 387 27.98 -7.43 25.70
CA ALA A 387 26.67 -8.03 25.99
C ALA A 387 26.53 -9.46 25.45
N PHE A 388 27.22 -9.76 24.34
CA PHE A 388 27.17 -11.06 23.65
C PHE A 388 28.59 -11.63 23.47
N PRO A 389 29.22 -12.08 24.57
CA PRO A 389 30.56 -12.65 24.52
C PRO A 389 30.57 -13.94 23.68
N ALA A 390 31.75 -14.30 23.18
CA ALA A 390 31.94 -15.62 22.57
C ALA A 390 31.60 -16.71 23.58
N PHE A 391 31.13 -17.87 23.11
CA PHE A 391 30.73 -18.96 23.99
C PHE A 391 31.89 -19.40 24.88
N SER A 392 33.09 -19.51 24.31
CA SER A 392 34.32 -19.85 25.04
C SER A 392 34.66 -18.87 26.18
N GLN A 393 34.21 -17.62 26.10
CA GLN A 393 34.42 -16.59 27.13
C GLN A 393 33.30 -16.57 28.17
N GLY A 394 32.08 -16.98 27.81
CA GLY A 394 30.92 -17.04 28.72
C GLY A 394 30.94 -18.22 29.70
N PHE A 395 31.87 -19.17 29.53
CA PHE A 395 31.97 -20.38 30.36
C PHE A 395 32.30 -20.09 31.83
N ASP A 396 33.11 -19.05 32.10
CA ASP A 396 33.47 -18.65 33.47
C ASP A 396 32.28 -18.01 34.23
N ASP A 397 31.37 -17.33 33.52
CA ASP A 397 30.18 -16.69 34.11
C ASP A 397 29.03 -17.68 34.42
N ILE A 398 29.01 -18.84 33.76
CA ILE A 398 28.02 -19.92 34.00
C ILE A 398 28.12 -20.47 35.43
N MET A 399 29.31 -20.40 36.05
CA MET A 399 29.55 -20.83 37.43
C MET A 399 29.16 -19.78 38.48
N GLY A 400 28.83 -18.55 38.08
CA GLY A 400 28.67 -17.38 38.94
C GLY A 400 27.26 -16.79 39.04
N GLY A 401 26.26 -17.38 38.38
CA GLY A 401 24.85 -17.06 38.62
C GLY A 401 24.42 -15.64 38.25
N ASN A 402 24.53 -15.27 36.97
CA ASN A 402 23.46 -14.55 36.24
C ASN A 402 23.87 -14.27 34.78
N SER A 403 23.05 -14.77 33.85
CA SER A 403 22.79 -14.21 32.51
C SER A 403 23.96 -13.95 31.56
N SER A 404 24.66 -14.99 31.08
CA SER A 404 25.44 -14.81 29.85
C SER A 404 24.52 -15.05 28.64
N LEU A 405 24.40 -14.05 27.75
CA LEU A 405 23.75 -14.19 26.43
C LEU A 405 24.71 -14.86 25.41
N SER A 406 25.59 -15.72 25.91
CA SER A 406 26.72 -16.30 25.17
C SER A 406 26.26 -17.32 24.12
N ASP A 407 25.09 -17.93 24.32
CA ASP A 407 24.46 -18.89 23.41
C ASP A 407 23.63 -18.20 22.31
N VAL A 408 23.13 -16.99 22.54
CA VAL A 408 22.18 -16.28 21.66
C VAL A 408 22.72 -16.10 20.25
N ARG A 409 24.01 -15.76 20.09
CA ARG A 409 24.62 -15.59 18.76
C ARG A 409 24.63 -16.90 17.98
N GLN A 410 24.93 -18.00 18.64
CA GLN A 410 24.95 -19.33 18.02
C GLN A 410 23.52 -19.76 17.67
N ASP A 411 22.58 -19.64 18.61
CA ASP A 411 21.18 -20.03 18.40
C ASP A 411 20.53 -19.25 17.25
N PHE A 412 20.77 -17.93 17.18
CA PHE A 412 20.30 -17.08 16.07
C PHE A 412 20.88 -17.51 14.72
N LEU A 413 22.19 -17.75 14.65
CA LEU A 413 22.84 -18.18 13.40
C LEU A 413 22.37 -19.57 12.96
N ASN A 414 22.16 -20.48 13.90
CA ASN A 414 21.60 -21.80 13.62
C ASN A 414 20.17 -21.70 13.08
N ALA A 415 19.33 -20.84 13.64
CA ALA A 415 18.00 -20.58 13.10
C ALA A 415 18.05 -19.92 11.71
N CYS A 416 18.97 -18.98 11.47
CA CYS A 416 19.19 -18.41 10.13
C CYS A 416 19.62 -19.47 9.11
N ALA A 417 20.48 -20.41 9.49
CA ALA A 417 20.88 -21.54 8.64
C ALA A 417 19.69 -22.48 8.37
N LEU A 418 18.86 -22.76 9.38
CA LEU A 418 17.65 -23.58 9.25
C LEU A 418 16.65 -23.00 8.24
N HIS A 419 16.50 -21.67 8.20
CA HIS A 419 15.61 -20.96 7.26
C HIS A 419 16.27 -20.65 5.90
N GLY A 420 17.52 -21.08 5.68
CA GLY A 420 18.21 -20.97 4.39
C GLY A 420 18.83 -19.60 4.09
N HIS A 421 19.02 -18.76 5.11
CA HIS A 421 19.63 -17.43 4.97
C HIS A 421 21.15 -17.46 4.85
N ILE A 422 21.77 -18.45 5.49
CA ILE A 422 23.22 -18.68 5.53
C ILE A 422 23.55 -20.17 5.46
N THR A 423 24.78 -20.49 5.09
CA THR A 423 25.27 -21.88 5.11
C THR A 423 25.81 -22.26 6.49
N THR A 424 25.86 -23.56 6.81
CA THR A 424 26.51 -24.07 8.03
C THR A 424 27.98 -23.68 8.10
N SER A 425 28.69 -23.62 6.97
CA SER A 425 30.06 -23.12 6.91
C SER A 425 30.18 -21.63 7.26
N THR A 426 29.18 -20.82 6.90
CA THR A 426 29.14 -19.40 7.25
C THR A 426 28.95 -19.22 8.77
N VAL A 427 28.21 -20.11 9.44
CA VAL A 427 28.01 -20.05 10.90
C VAL A 427 29.34 -20.12 11.64
N GLU A 428 30.19 -21.09 11.32
CA GLU A 428 31.52 -21.24 11.94
C GLU A 428 32.40 -20.00 11.71
N GLN A 429 32.35 -19.43 10.49
CA GLN A 429 33.11 -18.23 10.14
C GLN A 429 32.64 -16.98 10.91
N LEU A 430 31.33 -16.83 11.12
CA LEU A 430 30.75 -15.67 11.80
C LEU A 430 30.87 -15.74 13.33
N LEU A 431 30.91 -16.95 13.90
CA LEU A 431 31.18 -17.15 15.33
C LEU A 431 32.67 -16.99 15.64
N GLY A 432 33.56 -17.39 14.73
CA GLY A 432 35.00 -17.38 14.95
C GLY A 432 35.50 -18.52 15.84
N GLU A 433 34.60 -19.44 16.23
CA GLU A 433 34.85 -20.64 17.02
C GLU A 433 33.97 -21.79 16.53
N GLN A 434 34.29 -23.03 16.91
CA GLN A 434 33.45 -24.18 16.53
C GLN A 434 32.14 -24.14 17.33
N PRO A 435 30.97 -24.14 16.67
CA PRO A 435 29.68 -24.15 17.35
C PRO A 435 29.52 -25.45 18.14
N ILE A 436 28.96 -25.35 19.34
CA ILE A 436 28.78 -26.51 20.22
C ILE A 436 27.61 -27.37 19.77
N GLN A 437 26.61 -26.72 19.16
CA GLN A 437 25.45 -27.38 18.58
C GLN A 437 25.25 -26.83 17.17
N GLY A 438 25.10 -27.73 16.20
CA GLY A 438 24.71 -27.36 14.84
C GLY A 438 23.22 -27.00 14.75
N PRO A 439 22.77 -26.48 13.60
CA PRO A 439 21.35 -26.23 13.39
C PRO A 439 20.53 -27.53 13.49
N PRO A 440 19.24 -27.44 13.87
CA PRO A 440 18.34 -28.60 13.91
C PRO A 440 18.31 -29.38 12.60
N ALA A 441 18.15 -30.70 12.69
CA ALA A 441 18.20 -31.59 11.53
C ALA A 441 17.04 -31.40 10.55
N SER A 442 15.90 -30.85 11.01
CA SER A 442 14.73 -30.63 10.17
C SER A 442 14.05 -29.31 10.50
N ARG A 443 13.77 -28.53 9.46
CA ARG A 443 12.85 -27.39 9.54
C ARG A 443 11.42 -27.92 9.56
N TYR A 444 10.64 -27.51 10.55
CA TYR A 444 9.25 -27.89 10.62
C TYR A 444 8.36 -27.04 9.73
N GLU A 445 7.45 -27.70 9.03
CA GLU A 445 6.38 -27.06 8.29
C GLU A 445 5.06 -27.19 9.05
N LYS A 446 4.35 -26.06 9.19
CA LYS A 446 3.07 -25.97 9.90
C LYS A 446 2.07 -27.06 9.46
N LYS A 447 1.95 -27.31 8.15
CA LYS A 447 1.01 -28.28 7.58
C LYS A 447 1.31 -29.71 8.05
N THR A 448 2.58 -30.10 7.93
CA THR A 448 3.05 -31.43 8.32
C THR A 448 2.91 -31.66 9.83
N LEU A 449 3.24 -30.65 10.64
CA LEU A 449 3.04 -30.72 12.09
C LEU A 449 1.55 -30.82 12.46
N PHE A 450 0.70 -30.05 11.79
CA PHE A 450 -0.75 -30.09 12.04
C PHE A 450 -1.34 -31.49 11.76
N GLU A 451 -0.93 -32.13 10.67
CA GLU A 451 -1.33 -33.50 10.36
C GLU A 451 -0.85 -34.51 11.42
N GLN A 452 0.36 -34.31 11.95
CA GLN A 452 0.91 -35.16 13.02
C GLN A 452 0.21 -34.95 14.36
N CYS A 453 -0.14 -33.71 14.71
CA CYS A 453 -0.93 -33.38 15.90
C CYS A 453 -2.36 -33.94 15.80
N LYS A 454 -2.96 -33.94 14.61
CA LYS A 454 -4.27 -34.55 14.35
C LYS A 454 -4.24 -36.07 14.49
N GLY A 455 -3.13 -36.71 14.12
CA GLY A 455 -2.96 -38.17 14.18
C GLY A 455 -2.55 -38.71 15.55
N ASN A 456 -1.90 -37.92 16.40
CA ASN A 456 -1.45 -38.35 17.73
C ASN A 456 -1.38 -37.17 18.72
N PHE A 457 -2.25 -37.19 19.73
CA PHE A 457 -2.33 -36.13 20.74
C PHE A 457 -1.11 -36.07 21.66
N ASP A 458 -0.43 -37.18 21.94
CA ASP A 458 0.77 -37.19 22.80
C ASP A 458 1.92 -36.37 22.18
N LYS A 459 1.93 -36.24 20.85
CA LYS A 459 2.88 -35.37 20.14
C LYS A 459 2.65 -33.90 20.42
N VAL A 460 1.43 -33.47 20.75
CA VAL A 460 1.13 -32.08 21.06
C VAL A 460 1.90 -31.62 22.30
N ASN A 461 1.95 -32.44 23.35
CA ASN A 461 2.72 -32.13 24.56
C ASN A 461 4.24 -32.12 24.29
N ALA A 462 4.74 -33.08 23.51
CA ALA A 462 6.14 -33.11 23.11
C ALA A 462 6.54 -31.86 22.30
N TYR A 463 5.68 -31.40 21.40
CA TYR A 463 5.92 -30.16 20.65
C TYR A 463 5.81 -28.91 21.52
N ILE A 464 4.94 -28.88 22.53
CA ILE A 464 4.86 -27.78 23.50
C ILE A 464 6.18 -27.67 24.29
N ASP A 465 6.79 -28.79 24.66
CA ASP A 465 8.08 -28.80 25.34
C ASP A 465 9.22 -28.37 24.39
N GLU A 466 9.14 -28.78 23.11
CA GLU A 466 10.14 -28.42 22.08
C GLU A 466 10.12 -26.93 21.71
N MET A 467 9.01 -26.24 21.93
CA MET A 467 8.89 -24.79 21.69
C MET A 467 9.85 -23.95 22.54
N ASP A 468 10.26 -24.47 23.70
CA ASP A 468 11.17 -23.78 24.62
C ASP A 468 12.66 -23.93 24.19
N ASN A 469 12.95 -24.70 23.12
CA ASN A 469 14.31 -24.98 22.64
C ASN A 469 14.97 -23.85 21.84
N LEU A 470 14.21 -22.81 21.45
CA LEU A 470 14.74 -21.62 20.76
C LEU A 470 15.61 -21.97 19.54
N ASP A 471 15.11 -22.84 18.67
CA ASP A 471 15.88 -23.46 17.58
C ASP A 471 15.48 -22.95 16.18
N GLY A 472 14.54 -22.01 16.10
CA GLY A 472 13.98 -21.47 14.86
C GLY A 472 12.69 -22.14 14.41
N ASN A 473 12.22 -23.21 15.07
CA ASN A 473 11.00 -23.95 14.70
C ASN A 473 9.75 -23.56 15.52
N ALA A 474 9.91 -22.84 16.63
CA ALA A 474 8.81 -22.55 17.56
C ALA A 474 7.57 -21.95 16.88
N GLY A 475 7.74 -21.05 15.90
CA GLY A 475 6.62 -20.44 15.18
C GLY A 475 5.77 -21.44 14.37
N ALA A 476 6.40 -22.45 13.76
CA ALA A 476 5.68 -23.49 13.02
C ALA A 476 4.92 -24.43 13.97
N ILE A 477 5.54 -24.76 15.11
CA ILE A 477 4.95 -25.55 16.18
C ILE A 477 3.72 -24.85 16.76
N VAL A 478 3.88 -23.59 17.17
CA VAL A 478 2.81 -22.73 17.67
C VAL A 478 1.62 -22.71 16.71
N GLY A 479 1.88 -22.45 15.43
CA GLY A 479 0.83 -22.37 14.42
C GLY A 479 0.07 -23.69 14.28
N ALA A 480 0.78 -24.81 14.29
CA ALA A 480 0.19 -26.14 14.17
C ALA A 480 -0.60 -26.55 15.42
N VAL A 481 -0.06 -26.29 16.62
CA VAL A 481 -0.71 -26.62 17.89
C VAL A 481 -1.93 -25.74 18.12
N THR A 482 -1.86 -24.45 17.80
CA THR A 482 -3.00 -23.52 17.90
C THR A 482 -4.13 -23.98 16.97
N GLU A 483 -3.83 -24.31 15.72
CA GLU A 483 -4.83 -24.81 14.78
C GLU A 483 -5.40 -26.17 15.24
N ALA A 484 -4.55 -27.09 15.70
CA ALA A 484 -4.98 -28.39 16.24
C ALA A 484 -5.88 -28.24 17.48
N SER A 485 -5.58 -27.28 18.37
CA SER A 485 -6.36 -27.02 19.58
C SER A 485 -7.80 -26.56 19.29
N THR A 486 -8.05 -25.93 18.14
CA THR A 486 -9.43 -25.58 17.69
C THR A 486 -10.25 -26.80 17.26
N HIS A 487 -9.60 -27.92 16.95
CA HIS A 487 -10.23 -29.16 16.49
C HIS A 487 -10.48 -30.19 17.60
N PHE A 488 -10.00 -29.98 18.83
CA PHE A 488 -10.20 -30.88 19.96
C PHE A 488 -11.14 -30.29 21.04
N PRO A 489 -12.09 -31.06 21.60
CA PRO A 489 -12.92 -30.59 22.70
C PRO A 489 -12.10 -30.45 24.01
N ALA A 490 -12.20 -29.28 24.66
CA ALA A 490 -11.55 -28.96 25.94
C ALA A 490 -11.92 -29.97 27.04
N PRO A 491 -10.97 -30.51 27.84
CA PRO A 491 -10.22 -29.67 28.78
C PRO A 491 -8.83 -30.25 29.15
N LEU A 492 -7.81 -30.15 28.29
CA LEU A 492 -6.47 -30.69 28.64
C LEU A 492 -5.31 -29.76 28.29
N VAL A 493 -5.59 -28.63 27.67
CA VAL A 493 -4.57 -27.73 27.18
C VAL A 493 -4.85 -26.38 27.81
N ASN A 494 -3.97 -25.93 28.69
CA ASN A 494 -4.11 -24.66 29.41
C ASN A 494 -4.08 -23.53 28.38
N ALA A 495 -5.26 -23.14 27.88
CA ALA A 495 -5.42 -22.28 26.71
C ALA A 495 -4.69 -20.94 26.90
N ASP A 496 -4.61 -20.45 28.13
CA ASP A 496 -3.88 -19.23 28.46
C ASP A 496 -2.36 -19.37 28.33
N LEU A 497 -1.79 -20.54 28.65
CA LEU A 497 -0.36 -20.80 28.49
C LEU A 497 0.02 -20.93 27.02
N LEU A 498 -0.81 -21.62 26.23
CA LEU A 498 -0.59 -21.80 24.80
C LEU A 498 -0.84 -20.53 24.02
N VAL A 499 -1.82 -19.73 24.42
CA VAL A 499 -2.05 -18.41 23.84
C VAL A 499 -0.93 -17.44 24.24
N HIS A 500 -0.37 -17.50 25.45
CA HIS A 500 0.79 -16.68 25.81
C HIS A 500 2.08 -17.10 25.08
N ARG A 501 2.27 -18.41 24.85
CA ARG A 501 3.45 -18.94 24.15
C ARG A 501 3.32 -18.87 22.63
N ALA A 502 2.09 -18.87 22.09
CA ALA A 502 1.79 -18.61 20.69
C ALA A 502 1.91 -17.13 20.26
N ARG A 503 2.03 -16.25 21.25
CA ARG A 503 2.13 -14.78 21.14
C ARG A 503 3.58 -14.27 21.04
N LEU A 504 4.56 -15.17 21.13
CA LEU A 504 6.01 -14.91 21.04
C LEU A 504 6.59 -15.66 19.84
#